data_AF-Q5JW88-F1
#
_entry.id   AF-Q5JW88-F1
#
_cell.length_a   1.000
_cell.length_b   1.000
_cell.length_c   1.000
_cell.angle_alpha   90.00
_cell.angle_beta   90.00
_cell.angle_gamma   90.00
#
_symmetry.space_group_name_H-M   'P 1'
#
loop_
_entity.id
_entity.type
_entity.pdbx_description
1 polymer ?
#
loop_
_entity_poly.entity_id
_entity_poly.type
_entity_poly.pdbx_seq_one_letter_code
_entity_poly.pdbx_strand_id
1 'polypeptide(L)'
;MYVEGTLDLLELLIMHPFLKPDDQQKEVVNMAQKAIIRYFPVFEKILRGHGQSFLVGNQLSLADVILLQTILALEEKIPNILSAFPFLQ
;
A
#
# COMPACT_ATOMS: atom_id res chain seq x y z
N MET A 1 10.49 3.82 9.47
CA MET A 1 9.18 4.53 9.55
C MET A 1 8.29 4.35 8.31
N TYR A 2 8.60 4.90 7.13
CA TYR A 2 7.75 4.71 5.93
C TYR A 2 7.88 3.31 5.34
N VAL A 3 9.13 2.90 5.09
CA VAL A 3 9.46 1.57 4.54
C VAL A 3 8.94 0.45 5.42
N GLU A 4 9.18 0.50 6.74
CA GLU A 4 8.66 -0.50 7.69
C GLU A 4 7.13 -0.58 7.72
N GLY A 5 6.43 0.54 7.57
CA GLY A 5 4.96 0.53 7.50
C GLY A 5 4.46 -0.19 6.24
N THR A 6 5.10 0.06 5.10
CA THR A 6 4.75 -0.60 3.84
C THR A 6 5.15 -2.08 3.82
N LEU A 7 6.20 -2.46 4.55
CA LEU A 7 6.67 -3.84 4.65
C LEU A 7 5.65 -4.78 5.31
N ASP A 8 4.84 -4.32 6.28
CA ASP A 8 3.77 -5.14 6.88
C ASP A 8 2.73 -5.58 5.84
N LEU A 9 2.32 -4.68 4.94
CA LEU A 9 1.41 -5.03 3.84
C LEU A 9 2.08 -5.94 2.82
N LEU A 10 3.33 -5.65 2.48
CA LEU A 10 4.07 -6.42 1.51
C LEU A 10 4.32 -7.86 1.99
N GLU A 11 4.57 -8.05 3.29
CA GLU A 11 4.75 -9.37 3.88
C GLU A 11 3.46 -10.21 3.78
N LEU A 12 2.29 -9.62 4.06
CA LEU A 12 1.01 -10.30 3.87
C LEU A 12 0.78 -10.71 2.41
N LEU A 13 1.13 -9.83 1.47
CA LEU A 13 1.06 -10.11 0.04
C LEU A 13 1.99 -11.24 -0.38
N ILE A 14 3.23 -11.26 0.13
CA ILE A 14 4.21 -12.31 -0.17
C ILE A 14 3.75 -13.66 0.39
N MET A 15 3.12 -13.66 1.57
CA MET A 15 2.64 -14.88 2.21
C MET A 15 1.32 -15.39 1.62
N HIS A 16 0.52 -14.51 1.01
CA HIS A 16 -0.81 -14.82 0.46
C HIS A 16 -0.87 -16.08 -0.44
N PRO A 17 0.04 -16.30 -1.41
CA PRO A 17 -0.01 -17.46 -2.29
C PRO A 17 0.21 -18.79 -1.57
N PHE A 18 0.80 -18.77 -0.37
CA PHE A 18 1.12 -19.97 0.43
C PHE A 18 0.00 -20.36 1.39
N LEU A 19 -1.07 -19.57 1.48
CA LEU A 19 -2.23 -19.86 2.31
C LEU A 19 -3.14 -20.90 1.67
N LYS A 20 -3.96 -21.55 2.50
CA LYS A 20 -5.05 -22.40 2.01
C LYS A 20 -6.11 -21.54 1.30
N PRO A 21 -6.84 -22.07 0.31
CA PRO A 21 -7.83 -21.30 -0.46
C PRO A 21 -8.86 -20.56 0.42
N ASP A 22 -9.36 -21.20 1.48
CA ASP A 22 -10.36 -20.60 2.39
C ASP A 22 -9.80 -19.41 3.19
N ASP A 23 -8.50 -19.42 3.46
CA ASP A 23 -7.83 -18.36 4.22
C ASP A 23 -7.37 -17.22 3.30
N GLN A 24 -7.11 -17.50 2.02
CA GLN A 24 -6.75 -16.48 1.03
C GLN A 24 -7.80 -15.40 0.88
N GLN A 25 -9.10 -15.73 0.89
CA GLN A 25 -10.16 -14.73 0.79
C GLN A 25 -10.24 -13.84 2.03
N LYS A 26 -10.10 -14.43 3.22
CA LYS A 26 -10.09 -13.68 4.48
C LYS A 26 -8.91 -12.72 4.54
N GLU A 27 -7.74 -13.16 4.10
CA GLU A 27 -6.55 -12.33 4.07
C GLU A 27 -6.64 -11.19 3.06
N VAL A 28 -7.31 -11.36 1.92
CA VAL A 28 -7.58 -10.24 0.99
C VAL A 28 -8.40 -9.15 1.68
N VAL A 29 -9.43 -9.52 2.45
CA VAL A 29 -10.24 -8.55 3.20
C VAL A 29 -9.41 -7.85 4.29
N ASN A 30 -8.56 -8.60 5.00
CA ASN A 30 -7.65 -8.07 6.02
C ASN A 30 -6.66 -7.06 5.41
N MET A 31 -6.02 -7.42 4.29
CA MET A 31 -5.11 -6.54 3.55
C MET A 31 -5.82 -5.27 3.08
N ALA A 32 -7.04 -5.37 2.55
CA ALA A 32 -7.84 -4.23 2.13
C ALA A 32 -8.09 -3.26 3.30
N GLN A 33 -8.53 -3.78 4.45
CA GLN A 33 -8.79 -2.98 5.63
C GLN A 33 -7.53 -2.30 6.14
N LYS A 34 -6.42 -3.03 6.26
CA LYS A 34 -5.14 -2.47 6.66
C LYS A 34 -4.69 -1.37 5.70
N ALA A 35 -4.76 -1.61 4.39
CA ALA A 35 -4.35 -0.64 3.38
C ALA A 35 -5.16 0.66 3.48
N ILE A 36 -6.49 0.55 3.45
CA ILE A 36 -7.40 1.70 3.40
C ILE A 36 -7.46 2.46 4.73
N ILE A 37 -7.42 1.77 5.86
CA ILE A 37 -7.64 2.40 7.18
C ILE A 37 -6.32 2.87 7.79
N ARG A 38 -5.23 2.13 7.59
CA ARG A 38 -3.97 2.35 8.34
C ARG A 38 -2.88 2.96 7.49
N TYR A 39 -2.66 2.49 6.26
CA TYR A 39 -1.45 2.81 5.50
C TYR A 39 -1.66 3.93 4.47
N PHE A 40 -2.59 3.76 3.53
CA PHE A 40 -2.83 4.75 2.48
C PHE A 40 -3.17 6.15 2.99
N PRO A 41 -3.98 6.34 4.06
CA PRO A 41 -4.25 7.68 4.58
C PRO A 41 -2.99 8.44 5.01
N VAL A 42 -1.94 7.73 5.45
CA VAL A 42 -0.68 8.35 5.88
C VAL A 42 0.08 8.90 4.67
N PHE A 43 0.27 8.08 3.63
CA PHE A 43 0.98 8.49 2.42
C PHE A 43 0.21 9.58 1.65
N GLU A 44 -1.11 9.42 1.52
CA GLU A 44 -2.01 10.41 0.93
C GLU A 44 -1.85 11.78 1.62
N LYS A 45 -1.87 11.80 2.96
CA LYS A 45 -1.73 13.03 3.74
C LYS A 45 -0.37 13.69 3.54
N ILE A 46 0.69 12.92 3.37
CA ILE A 46 2.05 13.42 3.16
C ILE A 46 2.17 14.08 1.80
N LEU A 47 1.81 13.35 0.73
CA LEU A 47 1.86 13.85 -0.64
C LEU A 47 0.98 15.10 -0.81
N ARG A 48 -0.23 15.07 -0.23
CA ARG A 48 -1.10 16.25 -0.17
C ARG A 48 -0.51 17.39 0.64
N GLY A 49 0.16 17.08 1.76
CA GLY A 49 0.64 18.06 2.73
C GLY A 49 1.80 18.91 2.21
N HIS A 50 2.78 18.28 1.55
CA HIS A 50 3.92 19.00 0.97
C HIS A 50 3.72 19.33 -0.52
N GLY A 51 2.77 18.69 -1.23
CA GLY A 51 2.46 18.98 -2.64
C GLY A 51 3.59 18.66 -3.60
N GLN A 52 4.43 17.69 -3.25
CA GLN A 52 5.60 17.26 -4.05
C GLN A 52 5.33 15.89 -4.64
N SER A 53 6.12 15.51 -5.65
CA SER A 53 5.94 14.25 -6.38
C SER A 53 6.51 13.03 -5.65
N PHE A 54 7.43 13.22 -4.71
CA PHE A 54 8.10 12.13 -4.00
C PHE A 54 7.92 12.26 -2.49
N LEU A 55 7.92 11.13 -1.79
CA LEU A 55 7.66 11.04 -0.36
C LEU A 55 8.75 11.71 0.50
N VAL A 56 9.99 11.76 0.02
CA VAL A 56 11.13 12.25 0.80
C VAL A 56 12.01 13.16 -0.04
N GLY A 57 12.25 14.38 0.44
CA GLY A 57 13.27 15.28 -0.14
C GLY A 57 13.03 15.70 -1.58
N ASN A 58 11.80 15.56 -2.09
CA ASN A 58 11.43 15.79 -3.50
C ASN A 58 12.32 15.03 -4.49
N GLN A 59 12.80 13.84 -4.13
CA GLN A 59 13.58 12.96 -5.00
C GLN A 59 13.11 11.53 -4.85
N LEU A 60 13.26 10.74 -5.91
CA LEU A 60 12.94 9.32 -5.87
C LEU A 60 13.77 8.62 -4.79
N SER A 61 13.07 7.91 -3.92
CA SER A 61 13.66 7.18 -2.82
C SER A 61 13.16 5.73 -2.77
N LEU A 62 13.79 4.92 -1.93
CA LEU A 62 13.33 3.55 -1.67
C LEU A 62 11.88 3.51 -1.15
N ALA A 63 11.44 4.54 -0.43
CA ALA A 63 10.07 4.60 0.09
C ALA A 63 9.03 4.64 -1.05
N ASP A 64 9.32 5.40 -2.10
CA ASP A 64 8.43 5.54 -3.26
C ASP A 64 8.35 4.22 -4.03
N VAL A 65 9.50 3.55 -4.24
CA VAL A 65 9.58 2.26 -4.94
C VAL A 65 8.80 1.18 -4.20
N ILE A 66 8.98 1.06 -2.89
CA ILE A 66 8.27 0.06 -2.08
C ILE A 66 6.77 0.37 -2.02
N LEU A 67 6.38 1.65 -1.91
CA LEU A 67 4.97 2.04 -1.93
C LEU A 67 4.31 1.65 -3.25
N LEU A 68 4.94 1.96 -4.39
CA LEU A 68 4.44 1.60 -5.71
C LEU A 68 4.32 0.08 -5.87
N GLN A 69 5.35 -0.68 -5.46
CA GLN A 69 5.31 -2.14 -5.52
C GLN A 69 4.12 -2.71 -4.74
N THR A 70 3.89 -2.22 -3.51
CA THR A 70 2.78 -2.67 -2.67
C THR A 70 1.42 -2.28 -3.26
N ILE A 71 1.30 -1.08 -3.83
CA ILE A 71 0.07 -0.63 -4.50
C ILE A 71 -0.28 -1.57 -5.65
N LEU A 72 0.67 -1.83 -6.56
CA LEU A 72 0.43 -2.69 -7.73
C LEU A 72 0.01 -4.11 -7.31
N ALA A 73 0.72 -4.68 -6.33
CA ALA A 73 0.39 -6.01 -5.82
C ALA A 73 -1.00 -6.07 -5.14
N LEU A 74 -1.43 -4.98 -4.48
CA LEU A 74 -2.78 -4.88 -3.93
C LEU A 74 -3.84 -4.73 -5.03
N GLU A 75 -3.60 -3.92 -6.06
CA GLU A 75 -4.54 -3.70 -7.16
C GLU A 75 -4.82 -4.98 -7.97
N GLU A 76 -3.83 -5.86 -8.12
CA GLU A 76 -4.01 -7.19 -8.73
C GLU A 76 -5.03 -8.07 -7.98
N LYS A 77 -5.20 -7.85 -6.66
CA LYS A 77 -6.13 -8.60 -5.81
C LYS A 77 -7.43 -7.85 -5.54
N ILE A 78 -7.36 -6.53 -5.43
CA ILE A 78 -8.44 -5.65 -5.00
C ILE A 78 -8.50 -4.49 -6.00
N PRO A 79 -9.28 -4.64 -7.09
CA PRO A 79 -9.43 -3.58 -8.06
C PRO A 79 -9.96 -2.31 -7.41
N ASN A 80 -9.47 -1.14 -7.85
CA ASN A 80 -9.93 0.18 -7.40
C ASN A 80 -9.65 0.49 -5.91
N ILE A 81 -8.70 -0.19 -5.26
CA ILE A 81 -8.37 0.05 -3.85
C ILE A 81 -7.91 1.51 -3.59
N LEU A 82 -7.37 2.18 -4.61
CA LEU A 82 -6.93 3.57 -4.56
C LEU A 82 -8.02 4.60 -4.84
N SER A 83 -9.28 4.23 -5.12
CA SER A 83 -10.30 5.20 -5.53
C SER A 83 -10.54 6.33 -4.53
N ALA A 84 -10.27 6.11 -3.25
CA ALA A 84 -10.41 7.12 -2.20
C ALA A 84 -9.13 7.96 -1.97
N PHE A 85 -8.04 7.70 -2.70
CA PHE A 85 -6.70 8.24 -2.47
C PHE A 85 -6.11 8.83 -3.76
N PRO A 86 -6.64 9.99 -4.23
CA PRO A 86 -6.20 10.60 -5.49
C PRO A 86 -4.74 11.03 -5.54
N PHE A 87 -4.06 11.27 -4.40
CA PHE A 87 -2.63 11.60 -4.43
C PHE A 87 -1.73 10.36 -4.53
N LEU A 88 -2.30 9.16 -4.42
CA LEU A 88 -1.62 7.87 -4.63
C LEU A 88 -1.83 7.27 -6.04
N GLN A 89 -2.64 7.92 -6.89
CA GLN A 89 -2.89 7.54 -8.29
C GLN A 89 -1.94 8.29 -9.24
#